data_AF-A0A2R5L3P4-F1
#
_entry.id   AF-A0A2R5L3P4-F1
#
_cell.length_a   1.000
_cell.length_b   1.000
_cell.length_c   1.000
_cell.angle_alpha   90.00
_cell.angle_beta   90.00
_cell.angle_gamma   90.00
#
_symmetry.space_group_name_H-M   'P 1'
#
loop_
_entity.id
_entity.type
_entity.pdbx_description
1 polymer ?
#
loop_
_entity_poly.entity_id
_entity_poly.type
_entity_poly.pdbx_seq_one_letter_code
_entity_poly.pdbx_strand_id
1 'polypeptide(L)'
;LEYKNYFNPNELGAVVLKGITIEARLGNSGTRIAETPSGMLNSVGLENPGIKEFKKMIPNIKKELHIPLVANINGKNLEEYISIAKYIEEIKEIEMVELNISCPNVKDGGMAFGANPEMARLVTKEVRKVLTKR
;
A
#
# COMPACT_ATOMS: atom_id res chain seq x y z
N LEU A 1 -8.67 15.85 2.34
CA LEU A 1 -8.62 14.79 3.36
C LEU A 1 -10.04 14.38 3.71
N GLU A 2 -10.38 13.10 3.57
CA GLU A 2 -11.75 12.59 3.73
C GLU A 2 -12.31 12.74 5.16
N TYR A 3 -11.51 12.43 6.18
CA TYR A 3 -11.97 12.37 7.58
C TYR A 3 -11.92 13.71 8.34
N LYS A 4 -11.38 14.78 7.75
CA LYS A 4 -11.14 16.08 8.42
C LYS A 4 -12.41 16.75 8.97
N ASN A 5 -13.58 16.43 8.40
CA ASN A 5 -14.87 16.98 8.83
C ASN A 5 -15.44 16.29 10.08
N TYR A 6 -14.90 15.14 10.48
CA TYR A 6 -15.39 14.37 11.62
C TYR A 6 -14.52 14.53 12.86
N PHE A 7 -13.20 14.65 12.68
CA PHE A 7 -12.23 14.89 13.74
C PHE A 7 -10.93 15.46 13.15
N ASN A 8 -10.02 15.94 14.00
CA ASN A 8 -8.68 16.37 13.58
C ASN A 8 -7.78 15.15 13.33
N PRO A 9 -7.39 14.83 12.08
CA PRO A 9 -6.62 13.62 11.81
C PRO A 9 -5.20 13.66 12.40
N ASN A 10 -4.70 14.82 12.79
CA ASN A 10 -3.39 14.99 13.41
C ASN A 10 -3.33 14.50 14.88
N GLU A 11 -4.46 14.08 15.45
CA GLU A 11 -4.51 13.41 16.75
C GLU A 11 -4.12 11.92 16.66
N LEU A 12 -4.06 11.36 15.46
CA LEU A 12 -3.62 9.98 15.23
C LEU A 12 -2.10 9.84 15.34
N GLY A 13 -1.62 8.68 15.78
CA GLY A 13 -0.18 8.41 15.86
C GLY A 13 0.52 8.24 14.51
N ALA A 14 -0.20 7.76 13.48
CA ALA A 14 0.26 7.62 12.10
C ALA A 14 -0.94 7.31 11.18
N VAL A 15 -0.75 7.44 9.87
CA VAL A 15 -1.73 7.00 8.86
C VAL A 15 -1.05 6.07 7.86
N VAL A 16 -1.66 4.90 7.67
CA VAL A 16 -1.32 3.99 6.57
C VAL A 16 -2.15 4.39 5.35
N LEU A 17 -1.47 4.76 4.27
CA LEU A 17 -2.12 5.17 3.02
C LEU A 17 -2.58 3.94 2.23
N LYS A 18 -3.53 4.17 1.31
CA LYS A 18 -4.06 3.12 0.43
C LYS A 18 -2.93 2.39 -0.30
N GLY A 19 -3.02 1.06 -0.36
CA GLY A 19 -2.07 0.22 -1.08
C GLY A 19 -1.88 0.64 -2.52
N ILE A 20 -0.62 0.87 -2.90
CA ILE A 20 -0.24 1.39 -4.21
C ILE A 20 0.45 0.32 -5.07
N THR A 21 0.16 0.35 -6.36
CA THR A 21 0.82 -0.47 -7.40
C THR A 21 1.63 0.41 -8.35
N ILE A 22 2.45 -0.20 -9.22
CA ILE A 22 3.16 0.55 -10.27
C ILE A 22 2.17 1.31 -11.16
N GLU A 23 1.23 0.58 -11.77
CA GLU A 23 0.19 1.15 -12.60
C GLU A 23 -1.10 1.37 -11.81
N ALA A 24 -1.94 2.29 -12.28
CA ALA A 24 -3.24 2.54 -11.69
C ALA A 24 -4.16 1.30 -11.79
N ARG A 25 -5.03 1.13 -10.81
CA ARG A 25 -6.05 0.07 -10.79
C ARG A 25 -7.42 0.68 -10.52
N LEU A 26 -8.40 0.28 -11.33
CA LEU A 26 -9.80 0.68 -11.16
C LEU A 26 -10.53 -0.13 -10.07
N GLY A 27 -9.91 -1.20 -9.56
CA GLY A 27 -10.56 -2.13 -8.65
C GLY A 27 -11.45 -3.16 -9.35
N ASN A 28 -12.12 -4.01 -8.56
CA ASN A 28 -13.01 -5.06 -9.09
C ASN A 28 -14.35 -4.47 -9.55
N SER A 29 -15.08 -5.12 -10.46
CA SER A 29 -16.44 -4.68 -10.82
C SER A 29 -17.50 -5.18 -9.82
N GLY A 30 -18.72 -4.66 -9.92
CA GLY A 30 -19.88 -5.15 -9.16
C GLY A 30 -19.90 -4.75 -7.69
N THR A 31 -20.54 -5.58 -6.85
CA THR A 31 -20.67 -5.34 -5.41
C THR A 31 -19.33 -5.55 -4.71
N ARG A 32 -18.75 -4.46 -4.20
CA ARG A 32 -17.44 -4.48 -3.53
C ARG A 32 -17.50 -4.60 -2.02
N ILE A 33 -18.67 -4.40 -1.42
CA ILE A 33 -18.89 -4.41 0.03
C ILE A 33 -20.18 -5.18 0.32
N ALA A 34 -20.13 -6.06 1.32
CA ALA A 34 -21.30 -6.76 1.85
C ALA A 34 -21.19 -6.88 3.38
N GLU A 35 -22.28 -6.63 4.10
CA GLU A 35 -22.34 -6.80 5.55
C GLU A 35 -22.37 -8.29 5.92
N THR A 36 -21.79 -8.62 7.08
CA THR A 36 -21.88 -9.96 7.70
C THR A 36 -22.22 -9.81 9.18
N PRO A 37 -22.70 -10.86 9.86
CA PRO A 37 -22.84 -10.82 11.31
C PRO A 37 -21.52 -10.36 11.97
N SER A 38 -21.57 -9.24 12.68
CA SER A 38 -20.40 -8.62 13.35
C SER A 38 -19.23 -8.25 12.44
N GLY A 39 -19.47 -7.93 11.15
CA GLY A 39 -18.39 -7.53 10.25
C GLY A 39 -18.82 -7.17 8.84
N MET A 40 -17.85 -7.19 7.93
CA MET A 40 -18.08 -6.91 6.51
C MET A 40 -17.07 -7.68 5.64
N LEU A 41 -17.50 -8.03 4.44
CA LEU A 41 -16.65 -8.49 3.35
C LEU A 41 -16.34 -7.33 2.42
N ASN A 42 -15.12 -7.33 1.87
CA ASN A 42 -14.75 -6.40 0.81
C ASN A 42 -14.04 -7.10 -0.35
N SER A 43 -14.30 -6.60 -1.56
CA SER A 43 -13.68 -7.02 -2.81
C SER A 43 -13.33 -5.77 -3.63
N VAL A 44 -12.57 -4.84 -3.03
CA VAL A 44 -12.24 -3.56 -3.67
C VAL A 44 -11.34 -3.76 -4.91
N GLY A 45 -10.53 -4.81 -4.93
CA GLY A 45 -9.63 -5.09 -6.06
C GLY A 45 -8.41 -4.17 -6.12
N LEU A 46 -8.03 -3.60 -4.97
CA LEU A 46 -6.89 -2.71 -4.82
C LEU A 46 -6.96 -1.47 -5.73
N GLU A 47 -8.13 -0.83 -5.81
CA GLU A 47 -8.28 0.45 -6.51
C GLU A 47 -7.30 1.49 -5.97
N ASN A 48 -6.49 2.06 -6.86
CA ASN A 48 -5.45 3.03 -6.52
C ASN A 48 -4.97 3.79 -7.78
N PRO A 49 -4.40 5.00 -7.63
CA PRO A 49 -4.03 5.85 -8.76
C PRO A 49 -2.68 5.49 -9.42
N GLY A 50 -1.96 4.48 -8.92
CA GLY A 50 -0.62 4.13 -9.35
C GLY A 50 0.47 5.05 -8.77
N ILE A 51 1.71 4.56 -8.78
CA ILE A 51 2.83 5.17 -8.03
C ILE A 51 3.19 6.58 -8.52
N LYS A 52 3.03 6.85 -9.82
CA LYS A 52 3.35 8.15 -10.43
C LYS A 52 2.43 9.26 -9.93
N GLU A 53 1.14 8.98 -9.85
CA GLU A 53 0.16 9.96 -9.38
C GLU A 53 0.21 10.08 -7.86
N PHE A 54 0.38 8.96 -7.16
CA PHE A 54 0.64 8.94 -5.71
C PHE A 54 1.77 9.90 -5.31
N LYS A 55 2.92 9.84 -6.00
CA LYS A 55 4.07 10.73 -5.74
C LYS A 55 3.73 12.22 -5.84
N LYS A 56 2.78 12.61 -6.70
CA LYS A 56 2.33 14.01 -6.82
C LYS A 56 1.37 14.42 -5.70
N MET A 57 0.57 13.48 -5.20
CA MET A 57 -0.43 13.73 -4.16
C MET A 57 0.20 13.90 -2.77
N ILE A 58 1.27 13.15 -2.48
CA ILE A 58 1.87 13.07 -1.14
C ILE A 58 2.25 14.43 -0.53
N PRO A 59 2.92 15.37 -1.25
CA PRO A 59 3.28 16.67 -0.66
C PRO A 59 2.07 17.46 -0.16
N ASN A 60 0.94 17.37 -0.86
CA ASN A 60 -0.30 18.04 -0.43
C ASN A 60 -0.96 17.32 0.74
N ILE A 61 -0.88 16.00 0.80
CA ILE A 61 -1.34 15.23 1.97
C ILE A 61 -0.52 15.60 3.20
N LYS A 62 0.81 15.68 3.09
CA LYS A 62 1.70 16.01 4.22
C LYS A 62 1.51 17.43 4.76
N LYS A 63 1.14 18.40 3.91
CA LYS A 63 0.78 19.76 4.36
C LYS A 63 -0.43 19.79 5.30
N GLU A 64 -1.32 18.82 5.18
CA GLU A 64 -2.53 18.74 6.01
C GLU A 64 -2.36 17.73 7.16
N LEU A 65 -1.51 16.71 6.98
CA LEU A 65 -1.18 15.66 7.95
C LEU A 65 0.28 15.79 8.42
N HIS A 66 0.48 16.36 9.59
CA HIS A 66 1.77 16.54 10.25
C HIS A 66 2.23 15.30 11.04
N ILE A 67 1.57 14.17 10.83
CA ILE A 67 1.85 12.88 11.46
C ILE A 67 2.60 11.95 10.49
N PRO A 68 3.21 10.85 10.99
CA PRO A 68 3.86 9.87 10.13
C PRO A 68 2.92 9.27 9.09
N LEU A 69 3.37 9.23 7.84
CA LEU A 69 2.71 8.59 6.71
C LEU A 69 3.42 7.27 6.41
N VAL A 70 2.65 6.20 6.36
CA VAL A 70 3.12 4.85 6.01
C VAL A 70 2.60 4.51 4.61
N ALA A 71 3.51 4.16 3.70
CA ALA A 71 3.13 3.71 2.36
C ALA A 71 2.87 2.20 2.35
N ASN A 72 1.63 1.78 2.15
CA ASN A 72 1.31 0.40 1.82
C ASN A 72 1.69 0.13 0.35
N ILE A 73 2.57 -0.84 0.09
CA ILE A 73 3.01 -1.19 -1.26
C ILE A 73 2.57 -2.59 -1.64
N ASN A 74 2.16 -2.76 -2.90
CA ASN A 74 1.69 -4.03 -3.42
C ASN A 74 2.24 -4.26 -4.83
N GLY A 75 3.05 -5.32 -5.00
CA GLY A 75 3.57 -5.75 -6.29
C GLY A 75 2.94 -7.07 -6.72
N LYS A 76 2.76 -7.28 -8.03
CA LYS A 76 2.30 -8.57 -8.56
C LYS A 76 3.39 -9.63 -8.60
N ASN A 77 4.65 -9.20 -8.50
CA ASN A 77 5.85 -10.03 -8.48
C ASN A 77 6.97 -9.29 -7.73
N LEU A 78 8.09 -9.99 -7.51
CA LEU A 78 9.24 -9.45 -6.78
C LEU A 78 9.81 -8.18 -7.45
N GLU A 79 9.87 -8.16 -8.78
CA GLU A 79 10.40 -7.02 -9.53
C GLU A 79 9.58 -5.75 -9.32
N GLU A 80 8.25 -5.88 -9.24
CA GLU A 80 7.36 -4.77 -8.95
C GLU A 80 7.50 -4.29 -7.50
N TYR A 81 7.60 -5.18 -6.51
CA TYR A 81 7.85 -4.75 -5.12
C TYR A 81 9.12 -3.91 -5.00
N ILE A 82 10.22 -4.37 -5.60
CA ILE A 82 11.49 -3.64 -5.61
C ILE A 82 11.33 -2.29 -6.33
N SER A 83 10.61 -2.27 -7.46
CA SER A 83 10.40 -1.05 -8.23
C SER A 83 9.57 -0.03 -7.45
N ILE A 84 8.46 -0.43 -6.84
CA ILE A 84 7.63 0.46 -6.01
C ILE A 84 8.45 0.98 -4.83
N ALA A 85 9.21 0.11 -4.14
CA ALA A 85 10.05 0.51 -3.02
C ALA A 85 11.07 1.59 -3.40
N LYS A 86 11.72 1.47 -4.58
CA LYS A 86 12.63 2.53 -5.10
C LYS A 86 11.91 3.86 -5.32
N TYR A 87 10.69 3.84 -5.88
CA TYR A 87 9.91 5.07 -6.03
C TYR A 87 9.54 5.69 -4.69
N ILE A 88 9.13 4.87 -3.70
CA ILE A 88 8.78 5.35 -2.36
C ILE A 88 9.99 5.91 -1.63
N GLU A 89 11.18 5.31 -1.79
CA GLU A 89 12.43 5.79 -1.19
C GLU A 89 12.69 7.28 -1.53
N GLU A 90 12.35 7.71 -2.73
CA GLU A 90 12.50 9.09 -3.20
C GLU A 90 11.48 10.07 -2.60
N ILE A 91 10.42 9.60 -1.95
CA ILE A 91 9.35 10.45 -1.39
C ILE A 91 9.71 10.76 0.07
N LYS A 92 10.12 12.01 0.33
CA LYS A 92 10.65 12.41 1.64
C LYS A 92 9.60 12.41 2.74
N GLU A 93 8.36 12.68 2.38
CA GLU A 93 7.21 12.79 3.26
C GLU A 93 6.68 11.43 3.78
N ILE A 94 7.18 10.31 3.25
CA ILE A 94 6.87 8.96 3.73
C ILE A 94 7.93 8.53 4.73
N GLU A 95 7.51 8.20 5.96
CA GLU A 95 8.40 7.76 7.03
C GLU A 95 8.61 6.24 7.06
N MET A 96 7.59 5.46 6.67
CA MET A 96 7.65 3.99 6.74
C MET A 96 6.98 3.33 5.54
N VAL A 97 7.30 2.05 5.32
CA VAL A 97 6.67 1.21 4.30
C VAL A 97 6.03 -0.02 4.92
N GLU A 98 4.78 -0.27 4.56
CA GLU A 98 4.09 -1.53 4.85
C GLU A 98 4.11 -2.42 3.61
N LEU A 99 4.73 -3.61 3.74
CA LEU A 99 4.84 -4.58 2.66
C LEU A 99 3.58 -5.45 2.59
N ASN A 100 2.67 -5.17 1.67
CA ASN A 100 1.41 -5.91 1.57
C ASN A 100 1.56 -7.18 0.71
N ILE A 101 2.00 -8.26 1.35
CA ILE A 101 2.28 -9.55 0.71
C ILE A 101 1.10 -10.54 0.73
N SER A 102 -0.10 -10.06 1.06
CA SER A 102 -1.31 -10.89 1.14
C SER A 102 -1.96 -11.15 -0.22
N CYS A 103 -1.59 -10.39 -1.26
CA CYS A 103 -2.15 -10.59 -2.61
C CYS A 103 -1.54 -11.80 -3.32
N PRO A 104 -2.35 -12.51 -4.14
CA PRO A 104 -1.92 -13.71 -4.85
C PRO A 104 -0.79 -13.40 -5.86
N ASN A 105 0.28 -14.19 -5.83
CA ASN A 105 1.37 -14.13 -6.81
C ASN A 105 0.94 -14.85 -8.10
N VAL A 106 0.72 -14.09 -9.18
CA VAL A 106 0.26 -14.65 -10.47
C VAL A 106 1.31 -15.55 -11.11
N LYS A 107 2.61 -15.36 -10.81
CA LYS A 107 3.70 -16.19 -11.37
C LYS A 107 3.83 -17.57 -10.72
N ASP A 108 3.22 -17.78 -9.55
CA ASP A 108 3.38 -19.01 -8.74
C ASP A 108 2.02 -19.67 -8.46
N GLY A 109 1.17 -19.77 -9.49
CA GLY A 109 -0.14 -20.42 -9.39
C GLY A 109 -1.18 -19.69 -8.53
N GLY A 110 -0.96 -18.41 -8.21
CA GLY A 110 -1.89 -17.60 -7.41
C GLY A 110 -1.67 -17.70 -5.90
N MET A 111 -0.58 -18.32 -5.42
CA MET A 111 -0.28 -18.35 -3.99
C MET A 111 0.18 -16.98 -3.50
N ALA A 112 -0.36 -16.48 -2.38
CA ALA A 112 0.09 -15.21 -1.81
C ALA A 112 1.53 -15.32 -1.30
N PHE A 113 2.34 -14.26 -1.50
CA PHE A 113 3.72 -14.20 -0.99
C PHE A 113 3.79 -14.46 0.53
N GLY A 114 2.80 -13.97 1.28
CA GLY A 114 2.69 -14.16 2.72
C GLY A 114 2.28 -15.57 3.17
N ALA A 115 1.84 -16.45 2.26
CA ALA A 115 1.47 -17.82 2.59
C ALA A 115 2.67 -18.78 2.57
N ASN A 116 3.84 -18.33 2.08
CA ASN A 116 5.08 -19.11 2.04
C ASN A 116 6.20 -18.34 2.76
N PRO A 117 6.74 -18.86 3.89
CA PRO A 117 7.79 -18.20 4.66
C PRO A 117 9.05 -17.87 3.86
N GLU A 118 9.45 -18.72 2.92
CA GLU A 118 10.61 -18.48 2.06
C GLU A 118 10.36 -17.32 1.10
N MET A 119 9.14 -17.23 0.55
CA MET A 119 8.74 -16.12 -0.32
C MET A 119 8.61 -14.81 0.45
N ALA A 120 8.02 -14.84 1.64
CA ALA A 120 7.94 -13.68 2.54
C ALA A 120 9.35 -13.18 2.93
N ARG A 121 10.27 -14.10 3.26
CA ARG A 121 11.67 -13.79 3.52
C ARG A 121 12.36 -13.18 2.30
N LEU A 122 12.16 -13.77 1.13
CA LEU A 122 12.76 -13.30 -0.13
C LEU A 122 12.32 -11.88 -0.46
N VAL A 123 11.01 -11.62 -0.52
CA VAL A 123 10.49 -10.29 -0.88
C VAL A 123 10.92 -9.22 0.13
N THR A 124 10.87 -9.54 1.43
CA THR A 124 11.32 -8.63 2.49
C THR A 124 12.81 -8.32 2.34
N LYS A 125 13.65 -9.33 2.14
CA LYS A 125 15.10 -9.17 1.97
C LYS A 125 15.44 -8.30 0.76
N GLU A 126 14.82 -8.54 -0.38
CA GLU A 126 15.14 -7.80 -1.61
C GLU A 126 14.63 -6.36 -1.57
N VAL A 127 13.45 -6.12 -1.00
CA VAL A 127 12.95 -4.75 -0.79
C VAL A 127 13.85 -3.98 0.18
N ARG A 128 14.30 -4.62 1.26
CA ARG A 128 15.17 -3.99 2.26
C ARG A 128 16.52 -3.50 1.69
N LYS A 129 17.01 -4.09 0.59
CA LYS A 129 18.24 -3.65 -0.09
C LYS A 129 18.11 -2.29 -0.78
N VAL A 130 16.88 -1.89 -1.14
CA VAL A 130 16.63 -0.67 -1.94
C VAL A 130 15.85 0.40 -1.18
N LEU A 131 15.34 0.06 -0.01
CA LEU A 131 14.62 0.95 0.87
C LEU A 131 15.51 1.24 2.08
N THR A 132 15.62 2.49 2.53
CA THR A 132 16.28 2.88 3.81
C THR A 132 15.27 3.33 4.87
N LYS A 133 14.06 3.72 4.44
CA LYS A 133 12.90 4.02 5.30
C LYS A 133 12.55 2.84 6.21
N ARG A 134 11.93 3.12 7.35
CA ARG A 134 11.55 2.07 8.31
C ARG A 134 10.54 1.10 7.70
#